data_AF-A0A9X9T852-F1
#
_entry.id   AF-A0A9X9T852-F1
#
_cell.length_a   1.000
_cell.length_b   1.000
_cell.length_c   1.000
_cell.angle_alpha   90.00
_cell.angle_beta   90.00
_cell.angle_gamma   90.00
#
_symmetry.space_group_name_H-M   'P 1'
#
loop_
_entity.id
_entity.type
_entity.pdbx_description
1 polymer ?
#
loop_
_entity_poly.entity_id
_entity_poly.type
_entity_poly.pdbx_seq_one_letter_code
_entity_poly.pdbx_strand_id
1 'polypeptide(L)'
;MLSYVMLLKTRDLAQYLTGKKKKTLDFKSPEFRLNRQDSDEMRTKILALSYKDWKDMGFSKGTLHYLKQNAKSGKPFTMNVHVRERIQKYNI
;
A
#
# COMPACT_ATOMS: atom_id res chain seq x y z
N MET A 1 7.61 -5.97 16.15
CA MET A 1 8.45 -6.31 14.97
C MET A 1 9.41 -5.17 14.62
N LEU A 2 8.93 -3.95 14.34
CA LEU A 2 9.80 -2.80 14.00
C LEU A 2 10.77 -2.38 15.13
N SER A 3 10.31 -2.40 16.39
CA SER A 3 11.15 -2.10 17.56
C SER A 3 12.38 -3.00 17.66
N TYR A 4 12.23 -4.28 17.34
CA TYR A 4 13.33 -5.24 17.33
C TYR A 4 14.30 -4.98 16.18
N VAL A 5 13.79 -4.63 15.00
CA VAL A 5 14.64 -4.21 13.86
C VAL A 5 15.48 -2.98 14.24
N MET A 6 14.87 -1.98 14.89
CA MET A 6 15.59 -0.79 15.36
C MET A 6 16.71 -1.15 16.34
N LEU A 7 16.44 -2.00 17.34
CA LEU A 7 17.46 -2.47 18.28
C LEU A 7 18.64 -3.13 17.57
N LEU A 8 18.37 -4.02 16.60
CA LEU A 8 19.42 -4.71 15.86
C LEU A 8 20.25 -3.75 15.01
N LYS A 9 19.61 -2.78 14.34
CA LYS A 9 20.30 -1.76 13.53
C LYS A 9 21.15 -0.82 14.38
N THR A 10 20.67 -0.42 15.54
CA THR A 10 21.46 0.37 16.50
C THR A 10 22.65 -0.43 17.03
N ARG A 11 22.48 -1.72 17.31
CA ARG A 11 23.59 -2.60 17.72
C ARG A 11 24.64 -2.75 16.62
N ASP A 12 24.18 -2.95 15.38
CA ASP A 12 25.05 -3.04 14.21
C ASP A 12 25.87 -1.75 14.01
N LEU A 13 25.24 -0.59 14.17
CA LEU A 13 25.90 0.71 14.13
C LEU A 13 26.96 0.84 15.23
N ALA A 14 26.64 0.49 16.47
CA ALA A 14 27.60 0.55 17.58
C ALA A 14 28.82 -0.36 17.33
N GLN A 15 28.60 -1.55 16.77
CA GLN A 15 29.69 -2.47 16.43
C GLN A 15 30.56 -1.94 15.29
N TYR A 16 29.95 -1.27 14.29
CA TYR A 16 30.65 -0.63 13.19
C TYR A 16 31.53 0.53 13.69
N LEU A 17 30.97 1.44 14.49
CA LEU A 17 31.68 2.61 15.03
C LEU A 17 32.85 2.23 15.95
N THR A 18 32.70 1.14 16.72
CA THR A 18 33.75 0.68 17.64
C THR A 18 34.81 -0.21 16.96
N GLY A 19 34.76 -0.37 15.63
CA GLY A 19 35.70 -1.21 14.88
C GLY A 19 35.63 -2.70 15.26
N LYS A 20 34.50 -3.13 15.84
CA LYS A 20 34.28 -4.51 16.28
C LYS A 20 33.79 -5.38 15.12
N LYS A 21 33.13 -6.49 15.45
CA LYS A 21 32.66 -7.57 14.57
C LYS A 21 32.02 -7.15 13.23
N LYS A 22 31.39 -5.97 13.16
CA LYS A 22 30.64 -5.50 11.98
C LYS A 22 31.49 -4.55 11.15
N LYS A 23 32.03 -5.03 10.02
CA LYS A 23 32.89 -4.23 9.12
C LYS A 23 32.11 -3.34 8.14
N THR A 24 30.84 -3.64 7.91
CA THR A 24 29.97 -2.89 6.99
C THR A 24 28.61 -2.65 7.63
N LEU A 25 28.00 -1.53 7.27
CA LEU A 25 26.72 -1.09 7.79
C LEU A 25 25.67 -1.17 6.68
N ASP A 26 24.57 -1.87 6.93
CA ASP A 26 23.43 -1.94 6.02
C ASP A 26 22.17 -1.53 6.79
N PHE A 27 21.56 -0.40 6.40
CA PHE A 27 20.24 0.02 6.88
C PHE A 27 19.13 -0.22 5.87
N LYS A 28 19.46 -0.66 4.64
CA LYS A 28 18.49 -0.91 3.57
C LYS A 28 17.65 -2.14 3.85
N SER A 29 18.24 -3.17 4.46
CA SER A 29 17.54 -4.40 4.85
C SER A 29 17.11 -4.36 6.32
N PRO A 30 15.94 -4.87 6.72
CA PRO A 30 14.86 -5.34 5.86
C PRO A 30 14.16 -4.16 5.18
N GLU A 31 13.74 -4.37 3.94
CA GLU A 31 13.00 -3.37 3.18
C GLU A 31 11.63 -3.14 3.81
N PHE A 32 11.27 -1.87 4.02
CA PHE A 32 9.94 -1.51 4.48
C PHE A 32 8.93 -1.62 3.33
N ARG A 33 8.03 -2.60 3.41
CA ARG A 33 6.97 -2.77 2.42
C ARG A 33 5.71 -2.02 2.86
N LEU A 34 5.33 -1.00 2.08
CA LEU A 34 4.02 -0.38 2.20
C LEU A 34 2.98 -1.32 1.59
N ASN A 35 2.20 -2.00 2.43
CA ASN A 35 1.05 -2.80 1.99
C ASN A 35 -0.15 -1.90 1.65
N ARG A 36 0.01 -1.01 0.66
CA ARG A 36 -1.04 -0.13 0.18
C ARG A 36 -1.93 -0.87 -0.82
N GLN A 37 -3.25 -0.70 -0.67
CA GLN A 37 -4.24 -1.28 -1.58
C GLN A 37 -4.58 -0.34 -2.75
N ASP A 38 -4.20 0.93 -2.65
CA ASP A 38 -4.59 2.04 -3.49
C ASP A 38 -3.47 2.46 -4.47
N SER A 39 -2.87 1.48 -5.15
CA SER A 39 -1.87 1.75 -6.21
C SER A 39 -2.43 2.68 -7.30
N ASP A 40 -1.54 3.31 -8.07
CA ASP A 40 -1.94 4.21 -9.15
C ASP A 40 -2.80 3.51 -10.21
N GLU A 41 -2.52 2.22 -10.47
CA GLU A 41 -3.35 1.38 -11.33
C GLU A 41 -4.77 1.22 -10.76
N MET A 42 -4.89 0.92 -9.46
CA MET A 42 -6.19 0.80 -8.78
C MET A 42 -6.96 2.12 -8.79
N ARG A 43 -6.28 3.25 -8.57
CA ARG A 43 -6.88 4.58 -8.65
C ARG A 43 -7.41 4.86 -10.05
N THR A 44 -6.64 4.53 -11.08
CA THR A 44 -7.02 4.72 -12.48
C THR A 44 -8.26 3.89 -12.82
N LYS A 45 -8.29 2.61 -12.44
CA LYS A 45 -9.46 1.74 -12.58
C LYS A 45 -10.70 2.33 -11.90
N ILE A 46 -10.58 2.77 -10.64
CA ILE A 46 -11.69 3.39 -9.89
C ILE A 46 -12.25 4.62 -10.60
N LEU A 47 -11.38 5.47 -11.15
CA LEU A 47 -11.79 6.70 -11.83
C LEU A 47 -12.50 6.41 -13.16
N ALA A 48 -12.01 5.42 -13.91
CA ALA A 48 -12.55 5.00 -15.20
C ALA A 48 -13.92 4.30 -15.10
N LEU A 49 -14.23 3.64 -13.98
CA LEU A 49 -15.48 2.88 -13.82
C LEU A 49 -16.73 3.74 -14.03
N SER A 50 -17.61 3.29 -14.93
CA SER A 50 -18.92 3.88 -15.10
C SER A 50 -19.88 3.41 -14.00
N TYR A 51 -20.97 4.14 -13.79
CA TYR A 51 -22.02 3.69 -12.87
C TYR A 51 -22.71 2.40 -13.34
N LYS A 52 -22.71 2.13 -14.65
CA LYS A 52 -23.28 0.91 -15.22
C LYS A 52 -22.43 -0.29 -14.84
N ASP A 53 -21.13 -0.27 -15.15
CA ASP A 53 -20.20 -1.36 -14.85
C ASP A 53 -20.14 -1.62 -13.33
N TRP A 54 -20.19 -0.56 -12.54
CA TRP A 54 -20.24 -0.67 -11.08
C TRP A 54 -21.50 -1.37 -10.56
N LYS A 55 -22.65 -1.09 -11.17
CA LYS A 55 -23.91 -1.74 -10.82
C LYS A 55 -23.91 -3.19 -11.28
N ASP A 56 -23.35 -3.48 -12.45
CA ASP A 56 -23.19 -4.84 -12.99
C ASP A 56 -22.23 -5.68 -12.13
N MET A 57 -21.25 -5.03 -11.49
CA MET A 57 -20.44 -5.63 -10.42
C MET A 57 -21.21 -5.87 -9.12
N GLY A 58 -22.48 -5.50 -9.00
CA GLY A 58 -23.33 -5.78 -7.84
C GLY A 58 -23.13 -4.82 -6.66
N PHE A 59 -22.68 -3.59 -6.90
CA PHE A 59 -22.46 -2.59 -5.84
C PHE A 59 -23.37 -1.36 -5.97
N SER A 60 -23.60 -0.68 -4.84
CA SER A 60 -24.45 0.51 -4.78
C SER A 60 -23.72 1.77 -5.27
N LYS A 61 -24.49 2.75 -5.78
CA LYS A 61 -23.97 4.03 -6.31
C LYS A 61 -23.13 4.81 -5.29
N GLY A 62 -23.54 4.78 -4.02
CA GLY A 62 -22.89 5.54 -2.95
C GLY A 62 -21.44 5.10 -2.72
N THR A 63 -21.19 3.78 -2.78
CA THR A 63 -19.84 3.24 -2.60
C THR A 63 -18.88 3.71 -3.69
N LEU A 64 -19.31 3.75 -4.96
CA LEU A 64 -18.48 4.28 -6.05
C LEU A 64 -18.16 5.76 -5.87
N HIS A 65 -19.14 6.55 -5.41
CA HIS A 65 -18.94 7.98 -5.20
C HIS A 65 -17.79 8.25 -4.21
N TYR A 66 -17.84 7.61 -3.03
CA TYR A 66 -16.78 7.77 -2.03
C TYR A 66 -15.43 7.22 -2.50
N LEU A 67 -15.42 6.09 -3.21
CA LEU A 67 -14.18 5.55 -3.79
C LEU A 67 -13.53 6.50 -4.79
N LYS A 68 -14.32 7.15 -5.65
CA LYS A 68 -13.79 8.16 -6.59
C LYS A 68 -13.23 9.38 -5.86
N GLN A 69 -13.84 9.83 -4.77
CA GLN A 69 -13.27 10.92 -3.97
C GLN A 69 -11.95 10.51 -3.30
N ASN A 70 -11.89 9.31 -2.73
CA ASN A 70 -10.67 8.79 -2.12
C ASN A 70 -9.54 8.64 -3.16
N ALA A 71 -9.85 8.14 -4.36
CA ALA A 71 -8.91 8.03 -5.46
C ALA A 71 -8.37 9.38 -5.95
N LYS A 72 -9.18 10.46 -5.90
CA LYS A 72 -8.75 11.83 -6.25
C LYS A 72 -7.95 12.52 -5.15
N SER A 73 -8.14 12.13 -3.88
CA SER A 73 -7.59 12.86 -2.73
C SER A 73 -6.06 12.80 -2.58
N GLY A 74 -5.38 11.91 -3.30
CA GLY A 74 -3.95 11.61 -3.11
C GLY A 74 -3.60 10.92 -1.78
N LYS A 75 -4.54 10.84 -0.83
CA LYS A 75 -4.34 10.23 0.48
C LYS A 75 -4.46 8.70 0.40
N PRO A 76 -3.71 7.93 1.21
CA PRO A 76 -3.90 6.49 1.34
C PRO A 76 -5.34 6.17 1.73
N PHE A 77 -5.91 5.12 1.12
CA PHE A 77 -7.21 4.59 1.52
C PHE A 77 -7.25 3.08 1.38
N THR A 78 -8.15 2.47 2.14
CA THR A 78 -8.47 1.05 2.06
C THR A 78 -9.87 0.88 1.48
N MET A 79 -10.16 -0.33 1.02
CA MET A 79 -11.50 -0.68 0.56
C MET A 79 -11.86 -2.10 0.99
N ASN A 80 -13.14 -2.42 0.93
CA ASN A 80 -13.61 -3.77 1.19
C ASN A 80 -12.93 -4.78 0.24
N VAL A 81 -12.57 -5.95 0.76
CA VAL A 81 -11.85 -6.99 0.00
C VAL A 81 -12.62 -7.39 -1.26
N HIS A 82 -13.94 -7.55 -1.19
CA HIS A 82 -14.77 -7.92 -2.34
C HIS A 82 -14.81 -6.84 -3.41
N VAL A 83 -14.81 -5.57 -3.00
CA VAL A 83 -14.72 -4.43 -3.92
C VAL A 83 -13.37 -4.45 -4.63
N ARG A 84 -12.28 -4.61 -3.87
CA ARG A 84 -10.92 -4.66 -4.40
C ARG A 84 -10.77 -5.78 -5.44
N GLU A 85 -11.23 -6.99 -5.14
CA GLU A 85 -11.10 -8.15 -6.02
C GLU A 85 -11.87 -7.99 -7.34
N ARG A 86 -13.06 -7.38 -7.31
CA ARG A 86 -13.84 -7.13 -8.54
C ARG A 86 -13.20 -6.04 -9.39
N ILE A 87 -12.68 -4.97 -8.79
CA ILE A 87 -11.94 -3.93 -9.50
C ILE A 87 -10.64 -4.48 -10.10
N GLN A 88 -9.93 -5.36 -9.39
CA GLN A 88 -8.70 -5.97 -9.89
C GLN A 88 -8.93 -6.79 -11.17
N LYS A 89 -10.07 -7.50 -11.24
CA LYS A 89 -10.49 -8.28 -12.41
C LYS A 89 -11.07 -7.44 -13.55
N TYR A 90 -11.33 -6.15 -13.31
CA TYR A 90 -11.88 -5.25 -14.32
C TYR A 90 -10.76 -4.76 -15.24
N ASN A 91 -10.92 -5.04 -16.54
CA ASN A 91 -10.06 -4.50 -17.58
C ASN A 91 -10.63 -3.15 -18.05
N ILE A 92 -9.75 -2.15 -18.15
CA ILE A 92 -10.06 -0.82 -18.70
C ILE A 92 -10.06 -0.91 -20.23
#